data_AF-A0AAP4BA27-F1
#
_entry.id   AF-A0AAP4BA27-F1
#
_cell.length_a   1.000
_cell.length_b   1.000
_cell.length_c   1.000
_cell.angle_alpha   90.00
_cell.angle_beta   90.00
_cell.angle_gamma   90.00
#
_symmetry.space_group_name_H-M   'P 1'
#
loop_
_entity.id
_entity.type
_entity.pdbx_description
1 polymer ?
#
loop_
_entity_poly.entity_id
_entity_poly.type
_entity_poly.pdbx_seq_one_letter_code
_entity_poly.pdbx_strand_id
1 'polypeptide(L)' 'MSVDKGEILGIVGESGSGKSTTIYASLGILGKGGRVTGGSIHYEDRELLKLSEEEMRRLRGKEISLILRTNPPARWT' A
#
# COMPACT_ATOMS: atom_id res chain seq x y z
N MET A 1 -9.06 10.39 -0.40
CA MET A 1 -9.62 9.52 -1.45
C MET A 1 -10.26 8.32 -0.78
N SER A 2 -11.31 7.79 -1.36
CA SER A 2 -12.01 6.58 -0.92
C SER A 2 -12.29 5.70 -2.13
N VAL A 3 -12.54 4.41 -1.89
CA VAL A 3 -12.98 3.45 -2.88
C VAL A 3 -13.99 2.56 -2.20
N ASP A 4 -15.18 2.45 -2.77
CA ASP A 4 -16.24 1.64 -2.19
C ASP A 4 -16.12 0.18 -2.63
N LYS A 5 -16.84 -0.70 -1.94
CA LYS A 5 -16.83 -2.12 -2.25
C LYS A 5 -17.34 -2.35 -3.68
N GLY A 6 -16.51 -3.02 -4.48
CA GLY A 6 -16.82 -3.32 -5.89
C GLY A 6 -16.35 -2.25 -6.88
N GLU A 7 -15.76 -1.16 -6.40
CA GLU A 7 -15.19 -0.12 -7.26
C GLU A 7 -13.73 -0.40 -7.62
N ILE A 8 -13.31 0.17 -8.75
CA ILE A 8 -11.92 0.16 -9.20
C ILE A 8 -11.41 1.59 -9.23
N LEU A 9 -10.42 1.90 -8.38
CA LEU A 9 -9.75 3.18 -8.34
C LEU A 9 -8.45 3.15 -9.13
N GLY A 10 -8.35 3.99 -10.17
CA GLY A 10 -7.12 4.23 -10.91
C GLY A 10 -6.32 5.40 -10.35
N ILE A 11 -5.04 5.19 -10.02
CA ILE A 11 -4.12 6.25 -9.59
C ILE A 11 -3.10 6.51 -10.71
N VAL A 12 -3.14 7.70 -11.29
CA VAL A 12 -2.29 8.11 -12.43
C VAL A 12 -1.40 9.30 -12.08
N GLY A 13 -0.28 9.45 -12.79
CA GLY A 13 0.69 10.52 -12.59
C GLY A 13 2.09 10.14 -13.09
N GLU A 14 3.01 11.09 -13.11
CA GLU A 14 4.39 10.91 -13.58
C GLU A 14 5.23 9.96 -12.71
N SER A 15 6.33 9.44 -13.25
CA SER A 15 7.28 8.67 -12.44
C SER A 15 7.75 9.49 -11.24
N GLY A 16 7.77 8.89 -10.04
CA GLY A 16 8.14 9.60 -8.81
C GLY A 16 7.04 10.42 -8.14
N SER A 17 5.83 10.54 -8.73
CA SER A 17 4.72 11.31 -8.15
C SER A 17 4.11 10.72 -6.86
N GLY A 18 4.71 9.68 -6.28
CA GLY A 18 4.26 9.08 -5.02
C GLY A 18 3.20 7.97 -5.12
N LYS A 19 2.76 7.56 -6.32
CA LYS A 19 1.71 6.52 -6.50
C LYS A 19 2.00 5.23 -5.73
N SER A 20 3.17 4.61 -5.98
CA SER A 20 3.57 3.40 -5.27
C SER A 20 3.78 3.66 -3.78
N THR A 21 4.34 4.82 -3.42
CA THR A 21 4.52 5.23 -2.02
C THR A 21 3.20 5.28 -1.27
N THR A 22 2.14 5.83 -1.86
CA THR A 22 0.80 5.87 -1.27
C THR A 22 0.23 4.47 -1.06
N ILE A 23 0.35 3.58 -2.06
CA ILE A 23 -0.08 2.18 -1.94
C ILE A 23 0.69 1.46 -0.82
N TYR A 24 2.01 1.67 -0.75
CA TYR A 24 2.86 1.03 0.27
C TYR A 24 2.58 1.58 1.68
N ALA A 25 2.25 2.88 1.80
CA ALA A 25 1.84 3.50 3.05
C ALA A 25 0.54 2.88 3.58
N SER A 26 -0.45 2.65 2.72
CA SER A 26 -1.71 1.98 3.10
C SER A 26 -1.52 0.57 3.63
N LEU A 27 -0.45 -0.10 3.18
CA LEU A 27 -0.11 -1.44 3.63
C LEU A 27 0.93 -1.47 4.74
N GLY A 28 1.46 -0.33 5.19
CA GLY A 28 2.52 -0.25 6.20
C GLY A 28 3.84 -0.93 5.79
N ILE A 29 4.15 -0.97 4.49
CA ILE A 29 5.35 -1.63 3.93
C ILE A 29 6.31 -0.63 3.26
N LEU A 30 6.32 0.61 3.74
CA LEU A 30 7.27 1.61 3.26
C LEU A 30 8.71 1.11 3.47
N GLY A 31 9.59 1.47 2.53
CA GLY A 31 11.00 1.10 2.61
C GLY A 31 11.70 1.69 3.83
N LYS A 32 12.95 1.26 4.09
CA LYS A 32 13.76 1.76 5.21
C LYS A 32 13.75 3.29 5.29
N GLY A 33 13.39 3.83 6.45
CA GLY A 33 13.30 5.27 6.71
C GLY A 33 11.99 5.93 6.30
N GLY A 34 11.11 5.23 5.56
CA GLY A 34 9.78 5.70 5.22
C GLY A 34 8.80 5.52 6.39
N ARG A 35 8.07 6.58 6.73
CA ARG A 35 6.98 6.54 7.70
C ARG A 35 5.86 7.48 7.29
N VAL A 36 4.64 7.15 7.68
CA VAL A 36 3.51 8.08 7.56
C VAL A 36 3.64 9.12 8.67
N THR A 37 3.73 10.40 8.31
CA THR A 37 3.95 11.50 9.25
C THR A 37 2.66 12.12 9.78
N GLY A 38 1.52 11.82 9.16
CA GLY A 38 0.20 12.29 9.56
C GLY A 38 -0.89 11.82 8.61
N GLY A 39 -2.14 12.12 8.96
CA GLY A 39 -3.34 11.65 8.25
C GLY A 39 -3.86 10.31 8.78
N SER A 40 -4.81 9.73 8.06
CA SER A 40 -5.43 8.46 8.42
C SER A 40 -5.64 7.58 7.18
N ILE A 41 -5.66 6.28 7.42
CA ILE A 41 -5.95 5.26 6.40
C ILE A 41 -6.92 4.28 7.02
N HIS A 42 -8.10 4.18 6.42
CA HIS A 42 -9.17 3.33 6.92
C HIS A 42 -9.42 2.18 5.96
N TYR A 43 -9.66 1.00 6.53
CA TYR A 43 -10.18 -0.16 5.82
C TYR A 43 -11.32 -0.73 6.67
N GLU A 44 -12.53 -0.67 6.12
CA GLU A 44 -13.77 -0.88 6.89
C GLU A 44 -13.75 -0.02 8.16
N ASP A 45 -14.01 -0.61 9.33
CA ASP A 45 -14.04 0.09 10.62
C ASP A 45 -12.66 0.22 11.29
N ARG A 46 -11.57 -0.12 10.59
CA ARG A 46 -10.21 -0.17 11.16
C ARG A 46 -9.35 0.98 10.66
N GLU A 47 -8.70 1.68 11.57
CA GLU A 47 -7.67 2.67 11.25
C GLU A 47 -6.29 2.00 11.18
N LEU A 48 -5.80 1.76 9.97
CA LEU A 48 -4.63 0.92 9.70
C LEU A 48 -3.33 1.45 10.34
N LEU A 49 -3.20 2.76 10.48
CA LEU A 49 -1.99 3.39 11.08
C LEU A 49 -1.87 3.16 12.59
N LYS A 50 -2.94 2.71 13.25
CA LYS A 50 -2.98 2.44 14.69
C LYS A 50 -2.91 0.95 15.03
N LEU A 51 -2.91 0.09 14.00
CA LEU A 51 -2.82 -1.35 14.18
C LEU A 51 -1.42 -1.77 14.60
N SER A 52 -1.35 -2.76 15.48
CA SER A 52 -0.11 -3.48 15.77
C SER A 52 0.38 -4.25 14.53
N GLU A 53 1.66 -4.62 14.53
CA GLU A 53 2.22 -5.44 13.45
C GLU A 53 1.52 -6.81 13.34
N GLU A 54 1.04 -7.37 14.45
CA GLU A 54 0.29 -8.63 14.41
C GLU A 54 -1.06 -8.47 13.70
N GLU A 55 -1.79 -7.39 13.99
CA GLU A 55 -3.06 -7.08 13.33
C GLU A 55 -2.86 -6.78 11.84
N MET A 56 -1.84 -5.99 11.50
CA MET A 56 -1.47 -5.76 10.11
C MET A 56 -1.09 -7.04 9.39
N ARG A 57 -0.35 -7.95 10.02
CA ARG A 57 0.00 -9.25 9.46
C ARG A 57 -1.23 -10.12 9.18
N ARG A 58 -2.29 -10.05 10.00
CA ARG A 58 -3.54 -10.79 9.77
C ARG A 58 -4.34 -10.23 8.59
N LEU A 59 -4.26 -8.92 8.35
CA LEU A 59 -4.90 -8.27 7.20
C LEU A 59 -4.18 -8.53 5.88
N ARG A 60 -2.85 -8.40 5.88
CA ARG A 60 -2.01 -8.59 4.69
C ARG A 60 -2.15 -10.02 4.17
N GLY A 61 -2.37 -10.17 2.86
CA GLY A 61 -2.48 -11.46 2.17
C GLY A 61 -3.82 -12.16 2.31
N LYS A 62 -4.57 -11.91 3.40
CA LYS A 62 -5.91 -12.49 3.61
C LYS A 62 -7.01 -11.57 3.11
N GLU A 63 -6.95 -10.30 3.48
CA GLU A 63 -7.97 -9.29 3.15
C GLU A 63 -7.44 -8.25 2.16
N ILE A 64 -6.19 -7.83 2.33
CA ILE A 64 -5.54 -6.85 1.46
C ILE A 64 -4.27 -7.46 0.87
N SER A 65 -4.20 -7.51 -0.46
CA SER A 65 -3.09 -8.11 -1.20
C SER A 65 -2.52 -7.13 -2.21
N LEU A 66 -1.20 -7.19 -2.40
CA LEU A 66 -0.48 -6.34 -3.34
C LEU A 66 0.24 -7.19 -4.38
N ILE A 67 -0.09 -6.97 -5.64
CA ILE A 67 0.66 -7.53 -6.76
C ILE A 67 1.63 -6.46 -7.24
N LEU A 68 2.92 -6.70 -7.02
CA LEU A 68 3.97 -5.80 -7.45
C LEU A 68 4.36 -6.09 -8.90
N ARG A 69 4.68 -5.03 -9.64
CA ARG A 69 5.41 -5.17 -10.90
C ARG A 69 6.80 -5.72 -10.58
N THR A 70 7.04 -6.98 -10.94
CA THR A 70 8.40 -7.53 -10.99
C THR A 70 9.04 -7.11 -12.31
N ASN A 71 10.22 -6.51 -12.25
CA ASN A 71 11.10 -6.45 -13.41
C ASN A 71 12.16 -7.54 -13.23
N PRO A 72 12.22 -8.57 -14.08
CA PRO A 72 13.32 -9.52 -14.01
C PRO A 72 14.65 -8.76 -14.17
N PRO A 73 15.72 -9.16 -13.47
CA PRO A 73 17.04 -8.60 -13.74
C PRO A 73 17.32 -8.79 -15.23
N ALA A 74 17.80 -7.73 -15.89
CA ALA A 74 18.20 -7.81 -17.28
C ALA A 74 19.29 -8.89 -17.39
N ARG A 75 18.92 -10.06 -17.91
CA ARG A 75 19.88 -11.08 -18.35
C ARG A 75 20.50 -10.55 -19.62
N TRP A 76 21.61 -9.82 -19.49
CA TRP A 76 22.52 -9.62 -20.60
C TRP A 76 23.38 -10.89 -20.68
N THR A 77 23.11 -11.72 -21.68
CA THR A 77 24.14 -12.58 -22.29
C THR A 77 25.00 -11.73 -23.20
#